data_AF-Q16Y26-F1
#
_entry.id   AF-Q16Y26-F1
#
_cell.length_a   1.000
_cell.length_b   1.000
_cell.length_c   1.000
_cell.angle_alpha   90.00
_cell.angle_beta   90.00
_cell.angle_gamma   90.00
#
_symmetry.space_group_name_H-M   'P 1'
#
loop_
_entity.id
_entity.type
_entity.pdbx_description
1 polymer ?
#
loop_
_entity_poly.entity_id
_entity_poly.type
_entity_poly.pdbx_seq_one_letter_code
_entity_poly.pdbx_strand_id
1 'polypeptide(L)'
;SGRWNEAVTIGKENINTPAFVQIDKRYAYVLTEAFGKYVLVGESANDIQERVACKKLRMFICGPSTVPEFSDVSVRIYIVEDNPGAEERCRYCEQEIGGVLLGKSTVLYFSDNSQDLCIDIRCVGGWKSKPYGDRQVIPFSHVWNNSNSTLHCSFTLSRTEHDKCDFKIDVQAIQENCGFNVAPSTLSISNCQHSSSSFETMTICSVGSNSANGEHNVINTDKFRLSKLVKKKLCKCLDPPTQKGNDWRMLAAHLSVDRYLAYFATKPSPTDQILDLWECRNRDLNAVCNLIEICRNMGRHDAVSILQEIPTPSWL
;
A
#
# COMPACT_ATOMS: atom_id res chain seq x y z
N SER A 1 3.82 27.70 -3.21
CA SER A 1 3.89 26.40 -3.91
C SER A 1 5.29 25.84 -3.71
N GLY A 2 5.43 24.67 -3.06
CA GLY A 2 6.73 24.05 -2.85
C GLY A 2 7.19 23.31 -4.12
N ARG A 3 8.45 23.49 -4.51
CA ARG A 3 9.06 22.76 -5.63
C ARG A 3 9.48 21.37 -5.14
N TRP A 4 8.97 20.32 -5.80
CA TRP A 4 9.48 18.96 -5.60
C TRP A 4 10.79 18.79 -6.38
N ASN A 5 11.75 18.08 -5.80
CA ASN A 5 13.01 17.72 -6.44
C ASN A 5 13.20 16.21 -6.36
N GLU A 6 13.82 15.63 -7.39
CA GLU A 6 14.15 14.21 -7.39
C GLU A 6 15.19 13.90 -6.31
N ALA A 7 14.88 12.92 -5.46
CA ALA A 7 15.82 12.41 -4.46
C ALA A 7 16.57 11.17 -4.98
N VAL A 8 15.87 10.26 -5.64
CA VAL A 8 16.44 9.00 -6.16
C VAL A 8 15.57 8.46 -7.30
N THR A 9 16.20 8.07 -8.40
CA THR A 9 15.62 7.15 -9.37
C THR A 9 16.19 5.76 -9.13
N ILE A 10 15.32 4.77 -8.93
CA ILE A 10 15.72 3.39 -8.64
C ILE A 10 16.49 2.82 -9.84
N GLY A 11 17.68 2.29 -9.59
CA GLY A 11 18.59 1.77 -10.62
C GLY A 11 19.55 2.83 -11.20
N LYS A 12 19.42 4.10 -10.81
CA LYS A 12 20.33 5.20 -11.18
C LYS A 12 21.01 5.82 -9.94
N GLU A 13 21.11 5.08 -8.85
CA GLU A 13 21.80 5.54 -7.64
C GLU A 13 23.29 5.82 -7.87
N ASN A 14 23.81 6.79 -7.12
CA ASN A 14 25.24 7.14 -7.08
C ASN A 14 25.66 7.52 -5.64
N ILE A 15 26.94 7.83 -5.46
CA ILE A 15 27.52 8.11 -4.13
C ILE A 15 26.85 9.29 -3.40
N ASN A 16 26.20 10.20 -4.13
CA ASN A 16 25.50 11.36 -3.58
C ASN A 16 24.00 11.10 -3.35
N THR A 17 23.49 9.91 -3.66
CA THR A 17 22.07 9.59 -3.47
C THR A 17 21.71 9.60 -1.97
N PRO A 18 20.79 10.47 -1.52
CA PRO A 18 20.53 10.74 -0.10
C PRO A 18 19.63 9.71 0.59
N ALA A 19 19.12 8.73 -0.16
CA ALA A 19 18.19 7.72 0.35
C ALA A 19 18.36 6.39 -0.38
N PHE A 20 18.11 5.30 0.33
CA PHE A 20 17.95 3.97 -0.25
C PHE A 20 16.49 3.58 -0.24
N VAL A 21 15.98 3.09 -1.37
CA VAL A 21 14.58 2.70 -1.53
C VAL A 21 14.49 1.23 -1.90
N GLN A 22 13.96 0.40 -1.01
CA GLN A 22 13.61 -0.99 -1.31
C GLN A 22 12.16 -1.06 -1.78
N ILE A 23 11.93 -1.56 -2.99
CA ILE A 23 10.58 -1.80 -3.53
C ILE A 23 10.25 -3.27 -3.42
N ASP A 24 9.23 -3.59 -2.64
CA ASP A 24 8.63 -4.91 -2.56
C ASP A 24 7.25 -4.91 -3.25
N LYS A 25 6.56 -6.06 -3.27
CA LYS A 25 5.26 -6.23 -3.97
C LYS A 25 4.15 -5.29 -3.49
N ARG A 26 4.20 -4.82 -2.25
CA ARG A 26 3.14 -4.00 -1.61
C ARG A 26 3.65 -2.72 -0.98
N TYR A 27 4.92 -2.66 -0.60
CA TYR A 27 5.47 -1.55 0.17
C TYR A 27 6.78 -1.09 -0.45
N ALA A 28 7.02 0.21 -0.35
CA ALA A 28 8.31 0.82 -0.55
C ALA A 28 8.88 1.17 0.83
N TYR A 29 10.11 0.76 1.11
CA TYR A 29 10.82 1.07 2.33
C TYR A 29 11.91 2.07 2.02
N VAL A 30 11.83 3.24 2.65
CA VAL A 30 12.74 4.36 2.39
C VAL A 30 13.65 4.53 3.60
N LEU A 31 14.95 4.30 3.41
CA LEU A 31 15.98 4.65 4.38
C LEU A 31 16.55 6.02 3.98
N THR A 32 16.48 6.97 4.90
CA THR A 32 17.01 8.32 4.70
C THR A 32 17.49 8.89 6.03
N GLU A 33 18.48 9.77 5.97
CA GLU A 33 19.00 10.50 7.14
C GLU A 33 18.27 11.82 7.37
N ALA A 34 17.45 12.26 6.41
CA ALA A 34 16.74 13.54 6.46
C ALA A 34 15.25 13.35 6.69
N PHE A 35 14.70 14.07 7.67
CA PHE A 35 13.26 14.22 7.80
C PHE A 35 12.74 15.17 6.71
N GLY A 36 11.58 14.84 6.14
CA GLY A 36 11.01 15.63 5.06
C GLY A 36 9.71 15.06 4.54
N LYS A 37 9.16 15.74 3.53
CA LYS A 37 8.04 15.22 2.74
C LYS A 37 8.61 14.46 1.56
N TYR A 38 8.22 13.19 1.45
CA TYR A 38 8.62 12.31 0.36
C TYR A 38 7.37 11.81 -0.35
N VAL A 39 7.49 11.62 -1.66
CA VAL A 39 6.44 11.00 -2.48
C VAL A 39 7.12 10.02 -3.41
N LEU A 40 6.54 8.82 -3.52
CA LEU A 40 6.94 7.85 -4.52
C LEU A 40 6.16 8.15 -5.80
N VAL A 41 6.87 8.35 -6.90
CA VAL A 41 6.30 8.53 -8.23
C VAL A 41 6.83 7.43 -9.14
N GLY A 42 6.06 7.10 -10.17
CA GLY A 42 6.46 6.12 -11.18
C GLY A 42 6.08 6.62 -12.57
N GLU A 43 6.95 6.35 -13.52
CA GLU A 43 6.70 6.54 -14.94
C GLU A 43 6.78 5.18 -15.65
N SER A 44 6.00 5.01 -16.71
CA SER A 44 6.01 3.80 -17.50
C SER A 44 7.27 3.75 -18.36
N ALA A 45 7.87 2.57 -18.49
CA ALA A 45 9.03 2.38 -19.35
C ALA A 45 8.56 2.18 -20.79
N ASN A 46 8.87 3.13 -21.67
CA ASN A 46 8.48 3.07 -23.09
C ASN A 46 9.23 1.97 -23.88
N ASP A 47 10.36 1.49 -23.36
CA ASP A 47 11.31 0.66 -24.12
C ASP A 47 11.11 -0.86 -23.91
N ILE A 48 10.26 -1.27 -22.97
CA ILE A 48 10.06 -2.69 -22.61
C ILE A 48 8.69 -3.16 -23.11
N GLN A 49 8.61 -3.53 -24.39
CA GLN A 49 7.37 -3.99 -25.04
C GLN A 49 6.71 -5.20 -24.37
N GLU A 50 7.44 -5.96 -23.54
CA GLU A 50 6.93 -7.17 -22.88
C GLU A 50 6.19 -6.92 -21.56
N ARG A 51 6.23 -5.70 -20.99
CA ARG A 51 5.60 -5.42 -19.69
C ARG A 51 4.87 -4.08 -19.69
N VAL A 52 3.54 -4.15 -19.79
CA VAL A 52 2.66 -2.99 -19.60
C VAL A 52 2.62 -2.63 -18.11
N ALA A 53 2.96 -1.37 -17.77
CA ALA A 53 2.86 -0.87 -16.41
C ALA A 53 1.40 -0.92 -15.94
N CYS A 54 1.19 -1.27 -14.66
CA CYS A 54 -0.16 -1.41 -14.11
C CYS A 54 -0.27 -0.75 -12.74
N LYS A 55 -1.35 0.00 -12.53
CA LYS A 55 -1.77 0.50 -11.22
C LYS A 55 -2.79 -0.43 -10.58
N LYS A 56 -2.70 -0.57 -9.25
CA LYS A 56 -3.76 -1.19 -8.44
C LYS A 56 -4.69 -0.09 -7.95
N LEU A 57 -5.94 -0.15 -8.39
CA LEU A 57 -7.00 0.76 -7.99
C LEU A 57 -8.06 0.00 -7.19
N ARG A 58 -8.90 0.75 -6.49
CA ARG A 58 -10.11 0.25 -5.84
C ARG A 58 -11.24 1.24 -6.04
N MET A 59 -12.45 0.71 -6.17
CA MET A 59 -13.66 1.50 -6.19
C MET A 59 -14.36 1.49 -4.83
N PHE A 60 -14.92 2.63 -4.49
CA PHE A 60 -15.76 2.81 -3.31
C PHE A 60 -17.07 3.44 -3.73
N ILE A 61 -18.19 2.78 -3.43
CA ILE A 61 -19.51 3.34 -3.67
C ILE A 61 -19.96 4.09 -2.43
N CYS A 62 -20.40 5.33 -2.64
CA CYS A 62 -20.89 6.22 -1.61
C CYS A 62 -22.27 6.76 -2.02
N GLY A 63 -23.06 7.17 -1.05
CA GLY A 63 -24.40 7.69 -1.30
C GLY A 63 -24.91 8.49 -0.11
N PRO A 64 -26.13 9.03 -0.18
CA PRO A 64 -26.69 9.78 0.92
C PRO A 64 -26.92 8.88 2.15
N SER A 65 -26.76 9.46 3.34
CA SER A 65 -27.00 8.77 4.62
C SER A 65 -28.46 8.34 4.80
N THR A 66 -29.37 9.07 4.16
CA THR A 66 -30.81 8.80 4.14
C THR A 66 -31.31 8.85 2.71
N VAL A 67 -32.18 7.92 2.34
CA VAL A 67 -32.81 7.90 1.02
C VAL A 67 -34.15 8.64 1.12
N PRO A 68 -34.32 9.81 0.50
CA PRO A 68 -35.59 10.52 0.58
C PRO A 68 -36.67 9.79 -0.22
N GLU A 69 -37.89 9.76 0.32
CA GLU A 69 -38.98 8.89 -0.17
C GLU A 69 -39.47 9.24 -1.58
N PHE A 70 -39.31 10.50 -1.99
CA PHE A 70 -39.84 11.06 -3.24
C PHE A 70 -38.78 11.74 -4.11
N SER A 71 -37.50 11.40 -3.96
CA SER A 71 -36.43 11.99 -4.77
C SER A 71 -35.54 10.96 -5.44
N ASP A 72 -34.94 11.37 -6.54
CA ASP A 72 -33.80 10.67 -7.08
C ASP A 72 -32.64 10.65 -6.07
N VAL A 73 -31.84 9.59 -6.13
CA VAL A 73 -30.64 9.41 -5.31
C VAL A 73 -29.40 9.50 -6.19
N SER A 74 -28.41 10.27 -5.77
CA SER A 74 -27.09 10.26 -6.40
C SER A 74 -26.14 9.35 -5.62
N VAL A 75 -25.67 8.30 -6.26
CA VAL A 75 -24.54 7.50 -5.76
C VAL A 75 -23.25 7.93 -6.46
N ARG A 76 -22.14 7.93 -5.72
CA ARG A 76 -20.80 8.32 -6.19
C ARG A 76 -19.90 7.12 -6.14
N ILE A 77 -19.18 6.84 -7.22
CA ILE A 77 -18.23 5.74 -7.32
C ILE A 77 -16.85 6.38 -7.40
N TYR A 78 -16.13 6.38 -6.29
CA TYR A 78 -14.76 6.88 -6.23
C TYR A 78 -13.80 5.85 -6.81
N ILE A 79 -12.82 6.31 -7.57
CA ILE A 79 -11.77 5.48 -8.16
C ILE A 79 -10.44 6.01 -7.63
N VAL A 80 -9.80 5.22 -6.77
CA VAL A 80 -8.60 5.63 -6.04
C VAL A 80 -7.54 4.55 -6.07
N GLU A 81 -6.28 4.94 -5.87
CA GLU A 81 -5.18 3.99 -5.73
C GLU A 81 -5.38 3.09 -4.50
N ASP A 82 -5.13 1.79 -4.67
CA ASP A 82 -5.27 0.77 -3.63
C ASP A 82 -4.11 0.85 -2.62
N ASN A 83 -4.26 1.76 -1.65
CA ASN A 83 -3.36 1.89 -0.51
C ASN A 83 -4.15 1.90 0.83
N PRO A 84 -3.49 1.64 1.99
CA PRO A 84 -4.18 1.50 3.28
C PRO A 84 -5.06 2.68 3.70
N GLY A 85 -4.78 3.90 3.23
CA GLY A 85 -5.56 5.10 3.56
C GLY A 85 -6.69 5.43 2.58
N ALA A 86 -6.90 4.61 1.53
CA ALA A 86 -7.82 4.94 0.45
C ALA A 86 -9.29 5.02 0.91
N GLU A 87 -9.73 4.04 1.70
CA GLU A 87 -11.10 3.98 2.22
C GLU A 87 -11.42 5.16 3.14
N GLU A 88 -10.51 5.48 4.05
CA GLU A 88 -10.68 6.60 5.00
C GLU A 88 -10.72 7.96 4.28
N ARG A 89 -9.90 8.15 3.25
CA ARG A 89 -9.99 9.37 2.42
C ARG A 89 -11.34 9.48 1.71
N CYS A 90 -11.89 8.39 1.17
CA CYS A 90 -13.24 8.40 0.58
C CYS A 90 -14.31 8.74 1.61
N ARG A 91 -14.23 8.17 2.82
CA ARG A 91 -15.15 8.47 3.91
C ARG A 91 -15.10 9.95 4.30
N TYR A 92 -13.90 10.50 4.44
CA TYR A 92 -13.71 11.92 4.76
C TYR A 92 -14.31 12.83 3.68
N CYS A 93 -14.06 12.56 2.39
CA CYS A 93 -14.63 13.34 1.29
C CYS A 93 -16.17 13.32 1.30
N GLU A 94 -16.78 12.19 1.63
CA GLU A 94 -18.23 12.06 1.68
C GLU A 94 -18.87 12.70 2.90
N GLN A 95 -18.23 12.66 4.06
CA GLN A 95 -18.74 13.28 5.27
C GLN A 95 -18.96 14.78 5.10
N GLU A 96 -18.05 15.47 4.40
CA GLU A 96 -18.16 16.91 4.10
C GLU A 96 -19.41 17.27 3.28
N ILE A 97 -19.98 16.30 2.56
CA ILE A 97 -21.19 16.47 1.74
C ILE A 97 -22.39 15.66 2.26
N GLY A 98 -22.33 15.16 3.50
CA GLY A 98 -23.42 14.42 4.15
C GLY A 98 -23.64 12.98 3.64
N GLY A 99 -22.67 12.44 2.91
CA GLY A 99 -22.70 11.08 2.37
C GLY A 99 -22.03 10.04 3.27
N VAL A 100 -22.23 8.78 2.93
CA VAL A 100 -21.64 7.62 3.60
C VAL A 100 -21.05 6.64 2.59
N LEU A 101 -20.01 5.93 3.03
CA LEU A 101 -19.46 4.78 2.30
C LEU A 101 -20.43 3.60 2.42
N LEU A 102 -20.87 3.08 1.27
CA LEU A 102 -21.82 1.98 1.17
C LEU A 102 -21.14 0.62 0.87
N GLY A 103 -19.99 0.63 0.20
CA GLY A 103 -19.28 -0.61 -0.14
C GLY A 103 -17.97 -0.39 -0.88
N LYS A 104 -17.21 -1.47 -1.09
CA LYS A 104 -15.92 -1.48 -1.77
C LYS A 104 -15.80 -2.61 -2.79
N SER A 105 -15.03 -2.38 -3.85
CA SER A 105 -14.82 -3.37 -4.91
C SER A 105 -13.66 -4.32 -4.61
N THR A 106 -13.58 -5.38 -5.40
CA THR A 106 -12.32 -6.11 -5.62
C THR A 106 -11.27 -5.17 -6.24
N VAL A 107 -9.99 -5.56 -6.19
CA VAL A 107 -8.91 -4.77 -6.80
C VAL A 107 -9.15 -4.64 -8.31
N LEU A 108 -9.04 -3.41 -8.82
CA LEU A 108 -9.04 -3.08 -10.23
C LEU A 108 -7.59 -2.90 -10.70
N TYR A 109 -7.16 -3.69 -11.68
CA TYR A 109 -5.86 -3.52 -12.32
C TYR A 109 -6.03 -2.65 -13.56
N PHE A 110 -5.42 -1.48 -13.54
CA PHE A 110 -5.49 -0.49 -14.63
C PHE A 110 -4.13 -0.39 -15.32
N SER A 111 -4.08 -0.74 -16.60
CA SER A 111 -2.86 -0.87 -17.39
C SER A 111 -2.58 0.39 -18.21
N ASP A 112 -1.31 0.68 -18.43
CA ASP A 112 -0.84 1.73 -19.34
C ASP A 112 -0.97 1.30 -20.82
N ASN A 113 -2.21 1.14 -21.28
CA ASN A 113 -2.53 0.75 -22.66
C ASN A 113 -3.29 1.86 -23.41
N SER A 114 -3.33 3.07 -22.83
CA SER A 114 -4.07 4.23 -23.34
C SER A 114 -5.59 4.01 -23.53
N GLN A 115 -6.16 2.95 -22.96
CA GLN A 115 -7.61 2.70 -23.00
C GLN A 115 -8.31 3.29 -21.79
N ASP A 116 -9.50 3.81 -22.03
CA ASP A 116 -10.34 4.44 -21.02
C ASP A 116 -10.92 3.42 -20.03
N LEU A 117 -11.30 3.91 -18.84
CA LEU A 117 -12.00 3.11 -17.85
C LEU A 117 -13.51 3.24 -18.04
N CYS A 118 -14.18 2.12 -18.33
CA CYS A 118 -15.63 2.05 -18.38
C CYS A 118 -16.19 1.59 -17.04
N ILE A 119 -17.19 2.28 -16.53
CA ILE A 119 -17.93 1.95 -15.32
C ILE A 119 -19.40 1.79 -15.66
N ASP A 120 -19.92 0.58 -15.46
CA ASP A 120 -21.32 0.25 -15.67
C ASP A 120 -22.00 0.05 -14.31
N ILE A 121 -23.19 0.62 -14.14
CA ILE A 121 -24.06 0.40 -12.98
C ILE A 121 -25.33 -0.34 -13.41
N ARG A 122 -25.69 -1.36 -12.65
CA ARG A 122 -26.94 -2.10 -12.81
C ARG A 122 -27.69 -2.09 -11.50
N CYS A 123 -28.95 -1.67 -11.56
CA CYS A 123 -29.83 -1.64 -10.41
C CYS A 123 -30.93 -2.70 -10.59
N VAL A 124 -31.18 -3.46 -9.54
CA VAL A 124 -32.26 -4.45 -9.46
C VAL A 124 -33.07 -4.18 -8.21
N GLY A 125 -34.39 -4.30 -8.29
CA GLY A 125 -35.28 -4.11 -7.15
C GLY A 125 -35.55 -2.64 -6.85
N GLY A 126 -36.76 -2.17 -7.17
CA GLY A 126 -37.29 -0.85 -6.83
C GLY A 126 -36.55 0.38 -7.38
N TRP A 127 -35.39 0.22 -8.03
CA TRP A 127 -34.53 1.31 -8.50
C TRP A 127 -34.02 1.06 -9.91
N LYS A 128 -33.88 2.13 -10.67
CA LYS A 128 -33.23 2.15 -11.99
C LYS A 128 -32.33 3.37 -12.14
N SER A 129 -31.24 3.23 -12.88
CA SER A 129 -30.48 4.38 -13.39
C SER A 129 -31.36 5.22 -14.33
N LYS A 130 -31.07 6.52 -14.42
CA LYS A 130 -31.69 7.38 -15.45
C LYS A 130 -31.35 6.88 -16.86
N PRO A 131 -32.22 7.12 -17.87
CA PRO A 131 -31.94 6.74 -19.25
C PRO A 131 -30.58 7.27 -19.71
N TYR A 132 -29.78 6.40 -20.35
CA TYR A 132 -28.41 6.69 -20.82
C TYR A 132 -27.42 7.08 -19.70
N GLY A 133 -27.77 6.83 -18.44
CA GLY A 133 -26.96 7.12 -17.27
C GLY A 133 -26.45 5.87 -16.56
N ASP A 134 -26.45 4.70 -17.21
CA ASP A 134 -25.99 3.42 -16.67
C ASP A 134 -24.51 3.12 -16.96
N ARG A 135 -23.90 3.84 -17.91
CA ARG A 135 -22.48 3.72 -18.25
C ARG A 135 -21.78 5.07 -18.21
N GLN A 136 -20.59 5.12 -17.63
CA GLN A 136 -19.67 6.26 -17.73
C GLN A 136 -18.29 5.81 -18.18
N VAL A 137 -17.64 6.64 -18.98
CA VAL A 137 -16.29 6.41 -19.49
C VAL A 137 -15.39 7.50 -18.94
N ILE A 138 -14.31 7.09 -18.27
CA ILE A 138 -13.31 7.99 -17.72
C ILE A 138 -12.07 7.92 -18.60
N PRO A 139 -11.62 9.06 -19.16
CA PRO A 139 -10.43 9.11 -19.99
C PRO A 139 -9.20 8.49 -19.29
N PHE A 140 -8.41 7.73 -20.03
CA PHE A 140 -7.19 7.08 -19.53
C PHE A 140 -6.31 8.05 -18.73
N SER A 141 -6.06 9.23 -19.28
CA SER A 141 -5.20 10.25 -18.68
C SER A 141 -5.72 10.76 -17.33
N HIS A 142 -7.04 10.80 -17.13
CA HIS A 142 -7.64 11.20 -15.86
C HIS A 142 -7.44 10.14 -14.79
N VAL A 143 -7.46 8.86 -15.14
CA VAL A 143 -7.23 7.75 -14.19
C VAL A 143 -5.72 7.58 -13.93
N TRP A 144 -4.91 7.57 -14.99
CA TRP A 144 -3.48 7.31 -14.92
C TRP A 144 -2.72 8.41 -14.19
N ASN A 145 -3.00 9.68 -14.49
CA ASN A 145 -2.30 10.83 -13.92
C ASN A 145 -2.98 11.38 -12.66
N ASN A 146 -3.97 10.67 -12.10
CA ASN A 146 -4.71 11.17 -10.96
C ASN A 146 -3.80 11.32 -9.73
N SER A 147 -3.53 12.55 -9.33
CA SER A 147 -2.84 12.88 -8.08
C SER A 147 -3.80 13.18 -6.92
N ASN A 148 -5.12 13.20 -7.17
CA ASN A 148 -6.14 13.72 -6.26
C ASN A 148 -7.10 12.60 -5.81
N SER A 149 -7.51 12.62 -4.55
CA SER A 149 -8.40 11.61 -3.97
C SER A 149 -9.89 11.77 -4.34
N THR A 150 -10.21 12.66 -5.27
CA THR A 150 -11.60 13.08 -5.55
C THR A 150 -12.16 12.55 -6.87
N LEU A 151 -11.40 11.78 -7.64
CA LEU A 151 -11.90 11.20 -8.90
C LEU A 151 -13.08 10.26 -8.60
N HIS A 152 -14.24 10.61 -9.11
CA HIS A 152 -15.45 9.81 -8.97
C HIS A 152 -16.39 10.00 -10.17
N CYS A 153 -17.21 8.99 -10.41
CA CYS A 153 -18.39 9.09 -11.26
C CYS A 153 -19.63 9.26 -10.38
N SER A 154 -20.61 10.04 -10.83
CA SER A 154 -21.90 10.19 -10.14
C SER A 154 -23.02 9.59 -10.97
N PHE A 155 -23.76 8.65 -10.39
CA PHE A 155 -24.91 8.00 -11.02
C PHE A 155 -26.19 8.40 -10.31
N THR A 156 -27.17 8.87 -11.08
CA THR A 156 -28.49 9.23 -10.54
C THR A 156 -29.46 8.08 -10.72
N LEU A 157 -30.02 7.62 -9.61
CA LEU A 157 -30.96 6.52 -9.51
C LEU A 157 -32.36 7.06 -9.20
N SER A 158 -33.35 6.54 -9.90
CA SER A 158 -34.76 6.87 -9.72
C SER A 158 -35.51 5.64 -9.20
N ARG A 159 -36.44 5.87 -8.28
CA ARG A 159 -37.27 4.80 -7.74
C ARG A 159 -38.32 4.39 -8.78
N THR A 160 -38.50 3.09 -8.97
CA THR A 160 -39.48 2.52 -9.91
C THR A 160 -40.73 2.02 -9.21
N GLU A 161 -40.62 1.60 -7.95
CA GLU A 161 -41.73 1.05 -7.16
C GLU A 161 -41.64 1.57 -5.71
N HIS A 162 -42.73 2.14 -5.20
CA HIS A 162 -42.77 2.73 -3.86
C HIS A 162 -42.85 1.68 -2.73
N ASP A 163 -43.36 0.49 -3.02
CA ASP A 163 -43.60 -0.57 -2.01
C ASP A 163 -42.45 -1.59 -1.89
N LYS A 164 -41.49 -1.58 -2.83
CA LYS A 164 -40.29 -2.43 -2.74
C LYS A 164 -39.15 -1.69 -2.04
N CYS A 165 -38.68 -2.26 -0.94
CA CYS A 165 -37.50 -1.80 -0.21
C CYS A 165 -36.23 -2.57 -0.61
N ASP A 166 -36.37 -3.73 -1.24
CA ASP A 166 -35.22 -4.51 -1.69
C ASP A 166 -34.59 -3.87 -2.92
N PHE A 167 -33.32 -3.51 -2.79
CA PHE A 167 -32.49 -3.04 -3.89
C PHE A 167 -31.14 -3.76 -3.89
N LYS A 168 -30.61 -3.92 -5.09
CA LYS A 168 -29.25 -4.37 -5.36
C LYS A 168 -28.65 -3.46 -6.41
N ILE A 169 -27.45 -2.94 -6.12
CA ILE A 169 -26.66 -2.18 -7.08
C ILE A 169 -25.39 -2.99 -7.34
N ASP A 170 -25.22 -3.37 -8.60
CA ASP A 170 -24.01 -4.01 -9.11
C ASP A 170 -23.24 -3.00 -9.96
N VAL A 171 -21.99 -2.77 -9.63
CA VAL A 171 -21.05 -1.92 -10.36
C VAL A 171 -19.97 -2.79 -10.95
N GLN A 172 -19.69 -2.57 -12.23
CA GLN A 172 -18.62 -3.24 -12.94
C GLN A 172 -17.68 -2.21 -13.56
N ALA A 173 -16.38 -2.38 -13.36
CA ALA A 173 -15.35 -1.57 -13.99
C ALA A 173 -14.46 -2.41 -14.90
N ILE A 174 -14.30 -1.94 -16.12
CA ILE A 174 -13.58 -2.62 -17.20
C ILE A 174 -12.71 -1.61 -17.92
N GLN A 175 -11.46 -1.96 -18.14
CA GLN A 175 -10.60 -1.31 -19.12
C GLN A 175 -10.48 -2.26 -20.32
N GLU A 176 -10.65 -1.74 -21.52
CA GLU A 176 -10.51 -2.54 -22.74
C GLU A 176 -9.05 -2.94 -22.97
N ASN A 177 -8.81 -4.07 -23.65
CA ASN A 177 -7.48 -4.56 -24.02
C ASN A 177 -6.47 -4.65 -22.85
N CYS A 178 -6.91 -5.08 -21.67
CA CYS A 178 -5.98 -5.45 -20.60
C CYS A 178 -5.08 -6.60 -21.09
N GLY A 179 -3.76 -6.41 -21.10
CA GLY A 179 -2.78 -7.41 -21.55
C GLY A 179 -2.72 -8.71 -20.74
N PHE A 180 -3.56 -8.82 -19.71
CA PHE A 180 -3.79 -10.01 -18.90
C PHE A 180 -5.28 -10.33 -18.93
N ASN A 181 -5.67 -11.61 -18.82
CA ASN A 181 -7.06 -12.02 -18.56
C ASN A 181 -7.50 -11.55 -17.16
N VAL A 182 -7.58 -10.24 -16.95
CA VAL A 182 -8.02 -9.61 -15.71
C VAL A 182 -9.53 -9.64 -15.72
N ALA A 183 -10.13 -10.34 -14.75
CA ALA A 183 -11.56 -10.26 -14.54
C ALA A 183 -11.96 -8.79 -14.26
N PRO A 184 -13.10 -8.33 -14.77
CA PRO A 184 -13.67 -7.04 -14.39
C PRO A 184 -13.67 -6.84 -12.87
N SER A 185 -13.37 -5.62 -12.42
CA SER A 185 -13.55 -5.29 -11.01
C SER A 185 -15.04 -5.13 -10.74
N THR A 186 -15.53 -5.77 -9.69
CA THR A 186 -16.95 -5.80 -9.36
C THR A 186 -17.18 -5.31 -7.94
N LEU A 187 -18.31 -4.65 -7.75
CA LEU A 187 -18.81 -4.22 -6.46
C LEU A 187 -20.32 -4.46 -6.44
N SER A 188 -20.82 -5.07 -5.38
CA SER A 188 -22.25 -5.28 -5.17
C SER A 188 -22.66 -4.76 -3.81
N ILE A 189 -23.72 -3.96 -3.75
CA ILE A 189 -24.40 -3.60 -2.50
C ILE A 189 -25.87 -4.03 -2.58
N SER A 190 -26.40 -4.49 -1.45
CA SER A 190 -27.79 -4.92 -1.30
C SER A 190 -28.33 -4.45 0.05
N ASN A 191 -29.64 -4.55 0.28
CA ASN A 191 -30.35 -4.06 1.47
C ASN A 191 -29.98 -4.77 2.81
N CYS A 192 -28.78 -5.33 2.96
CA CYS A 192 -28.29 -5.95 4.18
C CYS A 192 -26.81 -5.62 4.44
N GLN A 193 -26.55 -5.20 5.68
CA GLN A 193 -25.28 -5.05 6.41
C GLN A 193 -24.59 -3.69 6.34
N HIS A 194 -24.93 -2.86 7.33
CA HIS A 194 -23.94 -2.09 8.10
C HIS A 194 -22.86 -3.05 8.62
N SER A 195 -21.89 -3.41 7.79
CA SER A 195 -20.62 -3.91 8.27
C SER A 195 -19.74 -2.71 8.56
N SER A 196 -19.90 -2.14 9.75
CA SER A 196 -18.86 -1.35 10.37
C SER A 196 -17.66 -2.28 10.59
N SER A 197 -16.84 -2.47 9.56
CA SER A 197 -15.56 -3.18 9.73
C SER A 197 -14.65 -2.29 10.56
N SER A 198 -14.23 -2.87 11.68
CA SER A 198 -13.28 -2.34 12.66
C SER A 198 -12.06 -1.72 11.97
N PHE A 199 -11.70 -0.56 12.50
CA PHE A 199 -10.57 0.30 12.17
C PHE A 199 -9.23 -0.43 12.23
N GLU A 200 -8.47 -0.42 11.12
CA GLU A 200 -7.01 -0.50 11.14
C GLU A 200 -6.47 0.90 10.86
N THR A 201 -6.12 1.63 11.91
CA THR A 201 -5.47 2.94 11.81
C THR A 201 -4.16 2.82 11.03
N MET A 202 -3.95 3.74 10.08
CA MET A 202 -2.71 3.90 9.34
C MET A 202 -1.48 3.89 10.26
N THR A 203 -0.59 2.92 10.08
CA THR A 203 0.71 2.94 10.77
C THR A 203 1.77 3.54 9.84
N ILE A 204 2.12 4.81 10.06
CA ILE A 204 3.40 5.34 9.60
C ILE A 204 4.45 4.82 10.59
N CYS A 205 5.25 3.83 10.18
CA CYS A 205 6.37 3.41 11.01
C CYS A 205 7.58 4.26 10.69
N SER A 206 7.84 5.24 11.55
CA SER A 206 9.16 5.84 11.68
C SER A 206 10.00 4.94 12.59
N VAL A 207 11.11 4.41 12.08
CA VAL A 207 12.17 3.80 12.89
C VAL A 207 13.17 4.91 13.19
N GLY A 208 13.02 5.55 14.34
CA GLY A 208 13.98 6.50 14.89
C GLY A 208 14.76 5.87 16.04
N SER A 209 16.09 5.99 16.00
CA SER A 209 16.98 5.50 17.07
C SER A 209 17.16 6.53 18.19
N ASN A 210 16.10 6.92 18.93
CA ASN A 210 16.21 7.82 20.10
C ASN A 210 15.57 7.15 21.33
N SER A 211 16.33 6.73 22.35
CA SER A 211 16.72 7.47 23.58
C SER A 211 15.52 7.84 24.46
N ALA A 212 15.54 7.27 25.67
CA ALA A 212 14.49 7.30 26.67
C ALA A 212 14.11 8.70 27.15
N ASN A 213 12.88 8.78 27.66
CA ASN A 213 12.23 9.86 28.43
C ASN A 213 11.40 10.86 27.61
N GLY A 214 10.08 10.65 27.63
CA GLY A 214 9.09 11.61 27.13
C GLY A 214 7.74 10.93 26.93
N GLU A 215 6.85 11.07 27.91
CA GLU A 215 5.43 10.77 27.76
C GLU A 215 4.86 11.62 26.62
N HIS A 216 4.38 10.99 25.54
CA HIS A 216 3.16 11.31 24.78
C HIS A 216 3.13 10.51 23.46
N ASN A 217 1.99 9.85 23.22
CA ASN A 217 1.58 9.08 22.03
C ASN A 217 2.23 7.71 21.81
N VAL A 218 1.89 6.77 22.69
CA VAL A 218 1.99 5.32 22.45
C VAL A 218 0.93 4.94 21.41
N ILE A 219 1.27 4.97 20.12
CA ILE A 219 0.43 4.42 19.06
C ILE A 219 1.08 3.13 18.56
N ASN A 220 0.62 2.03 19.18
CA ASN A 220 0.75 0.64 18.78
C ASN A 220 2.17 0.09 18.49
N THR A 221 2.89 -0.25 19.56
CA THR A 221 4.19 -0.94 19.56
C THR A 221 4.07 -2.47 19.44
N ASP A 222 2.91 -3.01 19.06
CA ASP A 222 2.58 -4.46 19.09
C ASP A 222 3.30 -5.32 18.03
N LYS A 223 4.47 -4.87 17.52
CA LYS A 223 5.24 -5.61 16.52
C LYS A 223 6.68 -5.77 17.00
N PHE A 224 7.13 -7.02 17.04
CA PHE A 224 8.44 -7.45 17.52
C PHE A 224 9.57 -6.61 16.91
N ARG A 225 10.59 -6.28 17.72
CA ARG A 225 11.84 -5.64 17.29
C ARG A 225 13.03 -6.26 18.01
N LEU A 226 14.18 -6.27 17.35
CA LEU A 226 15.43 -6.66 17.99
C LEU A 226 15.80 -5.60 19.02
N SER A 227 16.19 -6.06 20.21
CA SER A 227 16.73 -5.15 21.22
C SER A 227 18.02 -4.50 20.73
N LYS A 228 18.32 -3.29 21.20
CA LYS A 228 19.57 -2.57 20.88
C LYS A 228 20.81 -3.42 21.18
N LEU A 229 20.76 -4.24 22.24
CA LEU A 229 21.86 -5.13 22.61
C LEU A 229 22.08 -6.23 21.56
N VAL A 230 20.99 -6.84 21.08
CA VAL A 230 21.05 -7.86 20.03
C VAL A 230 21.60 -7.27 18.74
N LYS A 231 21.07 -6.13 18.27
CA LYS A 231 21.61 -5.45 17.07
C LYS A 231 23.10 -5.17 17.21
N LYS A 232 23.54 -4.61 18.35
CA LYS A 232 24.96 -4.31 18.61
C LYS A 232 25.84 -5.55 18.54
N LYS A 233 25.39 -6.68 19.10
CA LYS A 233 26.11 -7.97 19.01
C LYS A 233 26.19 -8.44 17.54
N LEU A 234 25.09 -8.37 16.80
CA LEU A 234 25.05 -8.75 15.38
C LEU A 234 25.93 -7.87 14.50
N CYS A 235 25.95 -6.55 14.72
CA CYS A 235 26.81 -5.61 14.00
C CYS A 235 28.29 -5.95 14.18
N LYS A 236 28.72 -6.23 15.42
CA LYS A 236 30.10 -6.66 15.69
C LYS A 236 30.50 -7.93 14.94
N CYS A 237 29.54 -8.85 14.77
CA CYS A 237 29.76 -10.08 14.03
C CYS A 237 29.81 -9.84 12.50
N LEU A 238 28.86 -9.09 11.95
CA LEU A 238 28.60 -9.06 10.51
C LEU A 238 29.22 -7.85 9.78
N ASP A 239 29.59 -6.76 10.46
CA ASP A 239 30.22 -5.61 9.83
C ASP A 239 31.65 -5.88 9.33
N PRO A 240 32.53 -6.58 10.07
CA PRO A 240 33.89 -6.82 9.61
C PRO A 240 33.90 -7.70 8.34
N PRO A 241 34.69 -7.34 7.31
CA PRO A 241 34.81 -8.16 6.12
C PRO A 241 35.44 -9.51 6.47
N THR A 242 34.91 -10.58 5.90
CA THR A 242 35.47 -11.93 6.08
C THR A 242 36.11 -12.44 4.80
N GLN A 243 37.11 -13.33 4.93
CA GLN A 243 37.74 -13.96 3.76
C GLN A 243 36.75 -14.78 2.92
N LYS A 244 35.69 -15.30 3.54
CA LYS A 244 34.62 -16.06 2.88
C LYS A 244 33.50 -15.18 2.31
N GLY A 245 33.55 -13.86 2.55
CA GLY A 245 32.50 -12.92 2.14
C GLY A 245 31.16 -13.08 2.87
N ASN A 246 31.11 -13.85 3.96
CA ASN A 246 29.91 -14.08 4.76
C ASN A 246 29.69 -12.99 5.83
N ASP A 247 29.76 -11.74 5.38
CA ASP A 247 29.51 -10.52 6.15
C ASP A 247 28.16 -9.90 5.77
N TRP A 248 27.97 -8.63 6.13
CA TRP A 248 26.76 -7.86 5.85
C TRP A 248 26.33 -7.86 4.38
N ARG A 249 27.26 -8.02 3.42
CA ARG A 249 26.94 -8.07 1.98
C ARG A 249 26.15 -9.33 1.63
N MET A 250 26.55 -10.47 2.20
CA MET A 250 25.83 -11.72 2.03
C MET A 250 24.50 -11.72 2.78
N LEU A 251 24.42 -11.05 3.95
CA LEU A 251 23.13 -10.81 4.62
C LEU A 251 22.18 -10.00 3.72
N ALA A 252 22.65 -8.91 3.13
CA ALA A 252 21.86 -8.09 2.21
C ALA A 252 21.35 -8.90 1.01
N ALA A 253 22.18 -9.78 0.44
CA ALA A 253 21.81 -10.65 -0.67
C ALA A 253 20.72 -11.66 -0.28
N HIS A 254 20.85 -12.34 0.87
CA HIS A 254 19.82 -13.26 1.36
C HIS A 254 18.50 -12.56 1.69
N LEU A 255 18.55 -11.28 2.06
CA LEU A 255 17.37 -10.45 2.29
C LEU A 255 16.85 -9.78 1.02
N SER A 256 17.52 -9.93 -0.12
CA SER A 256 17.19 -9.28 -1.40
C SER A 256 17.14 -7.74 -1.28
N VAL A 257 18.09 -7.16 -0.56
CA VAL A 257 18.28 -5.70 -0.41
C VAL A 257 19.68 -5.26 -0.90
N ASP A 258 20.31 -6.08 -1.73
CA ASP A 258 21.66 -5.95 -2.26
C ASP A 258 21.79 -5.12 -3.54
N ARG A 259 20.68 -4.58 -4.06
CA ARG A 259 20.62 -3.81 -5.30
C ARG A 259 21.56 -2.59 -5.33
N TYR A 260 21.82 -1.98 -4.16
CA TYR A 260 22.73 -0.84 -4.04
C TYR A 260 23.57 -0.91 -2.75
N LEU A 261 24.46 -1.91 -2.67
CA LEU A 261 25.34 -2.13 -1.52
C LEU A 261 26.20 -0.91 -1.14
N ALA A 262 26.55 -0.07 -2.10
CA ALA A 262 27.35 1.13 -1.85
C ALA A 262 26.68 2.08 -0.86
N TYR A 263 25.34 2.15 -0.81
CA TYR A 263 24.63 2.92 0.22
C TYR A 263 24.94 2.46 1.63
N PHE A 264 24.93 1.14 1.88
CA PHE A 264 25.20 0.60 3.22
C PHE A 264 26.68 0.76 3.59
N ALA A 265 27.59 0.65 2.61
CA ALA A 265 29.02 0.81 2.83
C ALA A 265 29.43 2.22 3.30
N THR A 266 28.62 3.26 3.04
CA THR A 266 28.91 4.62 3.54
C THR A 266 28.42 4.85 4.98
N LYS A 267 27.77 3.86 5.60
CA LYS A 267 27.15 3.99 6.93
C LYS A 267 28.12 3.53 8.02
N PRO A 268 28.02 4.08 9.25
CA PRO A 268 28.88 3.64 10.36
C PRO A 268 28.77 2.13 10.66
N SER A 269 27.58 1.56 10.49
CA SER A 269 27.35 0.11 10.52
C SER A 269 26.39 -0.29 9.39
N PRO A 270 26.90 -0.96 8.34
CA PRO A 270 26.06 -1.53 7.29
C PRO A 270 25.03 -2.52 7.83
N THR A 271 25.43 -3.38 8.78
CA THR A 271 24.56 -4.39 9.37
C THR A 271 23.37 -3.75 10.09
N ASP A 272 23.60 -2.70 10.88
CA ASP A 272 22.53 -2.02 11.63
C ASP A 272 21.44 -1.48 10.69
N GLN A 273 21.84 -0.84 9.60
CA GLN A 273 20.92 -0.31 8.59
C GLN A 273 20.14 -1.40 7.85
N ILE A 274 20.78 -2.54 7.57
CA ILE A 274 20.10 -3.70 6.97
C ILE A 274 19.08 -4.29 7.96
N LEU A 275 19.43 -4.36 9.25
CA LEU A 275 18.52 -4.85 10.30
C LEU A 275 17.34 -3.91 10.52
N ASP A 276 17.53 -2.59 10.49
CA ASP A 276 16.44 -1.62 10.56
C ASP A 276 15.45 -1.78 9.39
N LEU A 277 15.98 -1.98 8.18
CA LEU A 277 15.15 -2.29 7.01
C LEU A 277 14.43 -3.63 7.18
N TRP A 278 15.12 -4.66 7.67
CA TRP A 278 14.55 -5.98 7.92
C TRP A 278 13.41 -5.93 8.94
N GLU A 279 13.54 -5.18 10.05
CA GLU A 279 12.47 -4.98 11.04
C GLU A 279 11.24 -4.30 10.42
N CYS A 280 11.46 -3.36 9.50
CA CYS A 280 10.36 -2.69 8.81
C CYS A 280 9.59 -3.65 7.90
N ARG A 281 10.32 -4.55 7.23
CA ARG A 281 9.81 -5.53 6.26
C ARG A 281 9.14 -6.73 6.92
N ASN A 282 9.67 -7.19 8.05
CA ASN A 282 9.26 -8.42 8.72
C ASN A 282 8.74 -8.08 10.11
N ARG A 283 7.41 -8.07 10.25
CA ARG A 283 6.75 -7.69 11.50
C ARG A 283 5.95 -8.81 12.15
N ASP A 284 6.00 -9.99 11.56
CA ASP A 284 5.39 -11.20 12.09
C ASP A 284 6.28 -11.87 13.15
N LEU A 285 5.69 -12.73 13.97
CA LEU A 285 6.39 -13.42 15.07
C LEU A 285 7.44 -14.41 14.57
N ASN A 286 7.32 -14.92 13.35
CA ASN A 286 8.26 -15.90 12.77
C ASN A 286 9.45 -15.25 12.08
N ALA A 287 9.50 -13.92 12.00
CA ALA A 287 10.58 -13.16 11.36
C ALA A 287 11.96 -13.58 11.90
N VAL A 288 12.11 -13.73 13.22
CA VAL A 288 13.37 -14.11 13.85
C VAL A 288 13.82 -15.50 13.43
N CYS A 289 12.90 -16.46 13.32
CA CYS A 289 13.21 -17.82 12.87
C CYS A 289 13.78 -17.80 11.44
N ASN A 290 13.19 -17.00 10.55
CA ASN A 290 13.70 -16.82 9.19
C ASN A 290 15.09 -16.17 9.19
N LEU A 291 15.33 -15.18 10.05
CA LEU A 291 16.65 -14.55 10.17
C LEU A 291 17.71 -15.51 10.71
N ILE A 292 17.35 -16.38 11.68
CA ILE A 292 18.22 -17.45 12.17
C ILE A 292 18.61 -18.39 11.03
N GLU A 293 17.64 -18.81 10.20
CA GLU A 293 17.90 -19.69 9.07
C GLU A 293 18.81 -19.04 8.03
N ILE A 294 18.62 -17.75 7.75
CA ILE A 294 19.54 -16.98 6.89
C ILE A 294 20.96 -16.99 7.46
N CYS A 295 21.13 -16.67 8.75
CA CYS A 295 22.45 -16.68 9.39
C CYS A 295 23.10 -18.08 9.38
N ARG A 296 22.30 -19.13 9.52
CA ARG A 296 22.76 -20.53 9.40
C ARG A 296 23.27 -20.83 8.00
N ASN A 297 22.52 -20.42 6.96
CA ASN A 297 22.91 -20.60 5.55
C ASN A 297 24.15 -19.78 5.16
N MET A 298 24.38 -18.64 5.82
CA MET A 298 25.63 -17.87 5.71
C MET A 298 26.83 -18.51 6.43
N GLY A 299 26.62 -19.59 7.20
CA GLY A 299 27.64 -20.20 8.05
C GLY A 299 28.05 -19.33 9.25
N ARG A 300 27.18 -18.43 9.71
CA ARG A 300 27.41 -17.49 10.82
C ARG A 300 26.79 -18.00 12.12
N HIS A 301 27.38 -19.06 12.67
CA HIS A 301 26.94 -19.68 13.92
C HIS A 301 26.98 -18.71 15.12
N ASP A 302 27.92 -17.77 15.13
CA ASP A 302 28.01 -16.71 16.12
C ASP A 302 26.77 -15.79 16.12
N ALA A 303 26.30 -15.39 14.94
CA ALA A 303 25.05 -14.64 14.78
C ALA A 303 23.82 -15.47 15.17
N VAL A 304 23.80 -16.76 14.82
CA VAL A 304 22.72 -17.70 15.21
C VAL A 304 22.59 -17.79 16.73
N SER A 305 23.70 -17.95 17.46
CA SER A 305 23.69 -18.02 18.93
C SER A 305 23.10 -16.75 19.55
N ILE A 306 23.44 -15.57 19.02
CA ILE A 306 22.90 -14.28 19.48
C ILE A 306 21.38 -14.22 19.28
N LEU A 307 20.88 -14.68 18.14
CA LEU A 307 19.45 -14.64 17.82
C LEU A 307 18.63 -15.67 18.62
N GLN A 308 19.23 -16.82 18.96
CA GLN A 308 18.59 -17.85 19.79
C GLN A 308 18.44 -17.44 21.26
N GLU A 309 19.23 -16.47 21.74
CA GLU A 309 19.08 -15.87 23.07
C GLU A 309 17.84 -14.96 23.19
N ILE A 310 17.18 -14.63 22.07
CA ILE A 310 15.98 -13.78 22.09
C ILE A 310 14.84 -14.59 22.69
N PRO A 311 14.21 -14.12 23.79
CA PRO A 311 13.05 -14.80 24.37
C PRO A 311 11.92 -14.84 23.34
N THR A 312 11.53 -16.04 22.90
CA THR A 312 10.27 -16.22 22.18
C THR A 312 9.12 -15.97 23.16
N PRO A 313 8.10 -15.17 22.82
CA PRO A 313 6.92 -15.03 23.66
C PRO A 313 6.35 -16.40 24.01
N SER A 314 6.16 -16.67 25.29
CA SER A 314 5.79 -17.99 25.84
C SER A 314 4.33 -18.42 25.57
N TRP A 315 3.64 -17.77 24.62
CA TRP A 315 2.33 -18.18 24.12
C TRP A 315 2.44 -18.58 22.65
N LEU A 316 3.02 -19.77 22.43
CA LEU A 316 2.83 -20.57 21.22
C LEU A 316 2.09 -21.85 21.61
#